data_AF-A0A2E7H357-F1
#
_entry.id   AF-A0A2E7H357-F1
#
_cell.length_a   1.000
_cell.length_b   1.000
_cell.length_c   1.000
_cell.angle_alpha   90.00
_cell.angle_beta   90.00
_cell.angle_gamma   90.00
#
_symmetry.space_group_name_H-M   'P 1'
#
loop_
_entity.id
_entity.type
_entity.pdbx_description
1 polymer ?
#
loop_
_entity_poly.entity_id
_entity_poly.type
_entity_poly.pdbx_seq_one_letter_code
_entity_poly.pdbx_strand_id
1 'polypeptide(L)'
;MVAYQCGLECISEDADCLVQCMLQSLELSSSCLECFGEQTICVVTNCSFECLSGTETECAQCAQENCELSFNICAGIIDQDGDSWSNLCDCDDTNPVVFPGAEGTNQGFDNDCNGLLTIAELTTCLADVNGDNVTGTSDLLQFLGLFNCSGDCADLESGDFNGDNVVGTADLLILLSEFGLFCL
;
A
#
# COMPACT_ATOMS: atom_id res chain seq x y z
N MET A 1 10.49 20.83 14.29
CA MET A 1 9.33 19.92 14.22
C MET A 1 8.31 20.35 15.26
N VAL A 2 7.01 20.20 14.97
CA VAL A 2 5.91 20.63 15.86
C VAL A 2 6.03 20.01 17.26
N ALA A 3 6.36 18.72 17.35
CA ALA A 3 6.56 18.03 18.63
C ALA A 3 7.63 18.70 19.52
N TYR A 4 8.74 19.18 18.93
CA TYR A 4 9.79 19.90 19.68
C TYR A 4 9.32 21.27 20.17
N GLN A 5 8.59 22.01 19.32
CA GLN A 5 8.03 23.32 19.65
C GLN A 5 7.02 23.20 20.81
N CYS A 6 6.04 22.31 20.65
CA CYS A 6 5.04 22.04 21.69
C CYS A 6 5.67 21.48 22.97
N GLY A 7 6.69 20.62 22.85
CA GLY A 7 7.45 20.10 23.98
C GLY A 7 8.15 21.19 24.80
N LEU A 8 8.72 22.20 24.15
CA LEU A 8 9.32 23.35 24.82
C LEU A 8 8.28 24.28 25.45
N GLU A 9 7.19 24.54 24.73
CA GLU A 9 6.11 25.43 25.19
C GLU A 9 5.38 24.85 26.42
N CYS A 10 5.29 23.52 26.50
CA CYS A 10 4.60 22.82 27.59
C CYS A 10 5.55 22.17 28.61
N ILE A 11 6.86 22.49 28.61
CA ILE A 11 7.86 21.78 29.43
C ILE A 11 7.62 21.87 30.94
N SER A 12 6.90 22.90 31.39
CA SER A 12 6.53 23.13 32.79
C SER A 12 5.06 22.88 33.10
N GLU A 13 4.30 22.42 32.10
CA GLU A 13 2.86 22.18 32.19
C GLU A 13 2.57 20.66 32.28
N ASP A 14 1.28 20.29 32.33
CA ASP A 14 0.87 18.89 32.30
C ASP A 14 0.81 18.31 30.87
N ALA A 15 0.54 17.00 30.77
CA ALA A 15 0.46 16.30 29.50
C ALA A 15 -0.66 16.81 28.58
N ASP A 16 -1.73 17.41 29.14
CA ASP A 16 -2.85 17.95 28.36
C ASP A 16 -2.40 19.16 27.52
N CYS A 17 -1.47 19.99 28.03
CA CYS A 17 -0.87 21.09 27.25
C CYS A 17 -0.21 20.58 25.97
N LEU A 18 0.64 19.55 26.07
CA LEU A 18 1.36 18.98 24.93
C LEU A 18 0.38 18.43 23.89
N VAL A 19 -0.64 17.68 24.36
CA VAL A 19 -1.68 17.11 23.49
C VAL A 19 -2.48 18.20 22.78
N GLN A 20 -2.90 19.25 23.47
CA GLN A 20 -3.66 20.36 22.86
C GLN A 20 -2.81 21.17 21.87
N CYS A 21 -1.54 21.43 22.18
CA CYS A 21 -0.62 22.10 21.26
C CYS A 21 -0.42 21.29 19.98
N MET A 22 -0.20 19.97 20.12
CA MET A 22 -0.06 19.08 18.97
C MET A 22 -1.35 18.97 18.17
N LEU A 23 -2.53 18.88 18.80
CA LEU A 23 -3.82 18.85 18.12
C LEU A 23 -4.12 20.15 17.34
N GLN A 24 -3.69 21.31 17.83
CA GLN A 24 -3.86 22.58 17.12
C GLN A 24 -2.87 22.76 15.96
N SER A 25 -1.68 22.15 16.09
CA SER A 25 -0.58 22.35 15.16
C SER A 25 -0.43 21.22 14.14
N LEU A 26 -1.03 20.05 14.41
CA LEU A 26 -1.08 18.88 13.56
C LEU A 26 -2.55 18.46 13.41
N GLU A 27 -3.05 18.40 12.18
CA GLU A 27 -4.40 17.91 11.87
C GLU A 27 -4.48 16.37 12.00
N LEU A 28 -4.05 15.82 13.14
CA LEU A 28 -4.00 14.38 13.40
C LEU A 28 -5.19 13.93 14.25
N SER A 29 -5.63 12.68 14.05
CA SER A 29 -6.66 12.05 14.87
C SER A 29 -6.15 11.79 16.29
N SER A 30 -7.07 11.70 17.26
CA SER A 30 -6.73 11.30 18.64
C SER A 30 -6.05 9.94 18.69
N SER A 31 -6.48 8.99 17.85
CA SER A 31 -5.86 7.67 17.73
C SER A 31 -4.42 7.73 17.21
N CYS A 32 -4.11 8.66 16.30
CA CYS A 32 -2.75 8.83 15.80
C CYS A 32 -1.83 9.38 16.91
N LEU A 33 -2.33 10.35 17.70
CA LEU A 33 -1.58 10.93 18.80
C LEU A 33 -1.37 9.95 19.97
N GLU A 34 -2.26 8.97 20.16
CA GLU A 34 -2.08 7.89 21.15
C GLU A 34 -0.80 7.09 20.87
N CYS A 35 -0.59 6.63 19.62
CA CYS A 35 0.62 5.88 19.27
C CYS A 35 1.90 6.71 19.46
N PHE A 36 1.87 7.99 19.08
CA PHE A 36 3.00 8.90 19.33
C PHE A 36 3.24 9.13 20.83
N GLY A 37 2.17 9.20 21.63
CA GLY A 37 2.24 9.30 23.08
C GLY A 37 2.91 8.07 23.71
N GLU A 38 2.46 6.87 23.35
CA GLU A 38 3.06 5.61 23.81
C GLU A 38 4.53 5.49 23.41
N GLN A 39 4.87 5.86 22.18
CA GLN A 39 6.25 5.89 21.71
C GLN A 39 7.09 6.88 22.51
N THR A 40 6.59 8.08 22.77
CA THR A 40 7.30 9.09 23.58
C THR A 40 7.56 8.60 24.99
N ILE A 41 6.56 7.98 25.63
CA ILE A 41 6.71 7.38 26.96
C ILE A 41 7.75 6.26 26.94
N CYS A 42 7.74 5.41 25.92
CA CYS A 42 8.74 4.35 25.75
C CYS A 42 10.16 4.92 25.64
N VAL A 43 10.37 5.94 24.80
CA VAL A 43 11.67 6.57 24.57
C VAL A 43 12.20 7.24 25.85
N VAL A 44 11.35 7.98 26.57
CA VAL A 44 11.76 8.61 27.85
C VAL A 44 12.10 7.54 28.90
N THR A 45 11.41 6.41 28.89
CA THR A 45 11.62 5.34 29.87
C THR A 45 12.87 4.51 29.59
N ASN A 46 13.11 4.14 28.32
CA ASN A 46 14.14 3.18 27.94
C ASN A 46 15.38 3.80 27.32
N CYS A 47 15.28 5.03 26.80
CA CYS A 47 16.34 5.68 26.00
C CYS A 47 16.72 7.08 26.50
N SER A 48 16.31 7.47 27.72
CA SER A 48 16.57 8.83 28.23
C SER A 48 18.06 9.17 28.34
N PHE A 49 18.93 8.20 28.61
CA PHE A 49 20.36 8.44 28.70
C PHE A 49 20.93 8.78 27.31
N GLU A 50 20.61 7.98 26.32
CA GLU A 50 21.01 8.13 24.91
C GLU A 50 20.42 9.42 24.33
N CYS A 51 19.17 9.77 24.68
CA CYS A 51 18.48 10.92 24.14
C CYS A 51 18.78 12.26 24.83
N LEU A 52 19.18 12.27 26.10
CA LEU A 52 19.52 13.51 26.82
C LEU A 52 21.02 13.77 26.92
N SER A 53 21.84 12.70 26.94
CA SER A 53 23.29 12.78 27.14
C SER A 53 24.10 12.26 25.96
N GLY A 54 23.48 11.51 25.05
CA GLY A 54 24.09 10.98 23.84
C GLY A 54 23.90 11.87 22.61
N THR A 55 24.20 11.29 21.46
CA THR A 55 24.00 11.86 20.14
C THR A 55 22.61 11.52 19.59
N GLU A 56 22.18 12.28 18.58
CA GLU A 56 20.94 12.01 17.86
C GLU A 56 20.89 10.57 17.30
N THR A 57 22.03 10.07 16.78
CA THR A 57 22.13 8.72 16.25
C THR A 57 21.97 7.65 17.33
N GLU A 58 22.58 7.84 18.50
CA GLU A 58 22.44 6.90 19.64
C GLU A 58 20.99 6.87 20.16
N CYS A 59 20.35 8.05 20.27
CA CYS A 59 18.95 8.16 20.64
C CYS A 59 18.02 7.45 19.63
N ALA A 60 18.22 7.72 18.33
CA ALA A 60 17.44 7.10 17.27
C ALA A 60 17.60 5.58 17.25
N GLN A 61 18.82 5.08 17.41
CA GLN A 61 19.08 3.65 17.47
C GLN A 61 18.42 3.00 18.68
N CYS A 62 18.50 3.61 19.87
CA CYS A 62 17.80 3.08 21.04
C CYS A 62 16.28 3.05 20.84
N ALA A 63 15.70 4.11 20.27
CA ALA A 63 14.27 4.18 19.99
C ALA A 63 13.84 3.10 18.97
N GLN A 64 14.65 2.86 17.94
CA GLN A 64 14.45 1.78 16.97
C GLN A 64 14.45 0.41 17.65
N GLU A 65 15.45 0.12 18.46
CA GLU A 65 15.60 -1.19 19.09
C GLU A 65 14.54 -1.48 20.16
N ASN A 66 14.06 -0.46 20.88
CA ASN A 66 13.21 -0.66 22.07
C ASN A 66 11.75 -0.23 21.89
N CYS A 67 11.47 0.71 20.98
CA CYS A 67 10.18 1.39 20.93
C CYS A 67 9.49 1.33 19.56
N GLU A 68 10.22 1.07 18.47
CA GLU A 68 9.67 1.09 17.11
C GLU A 68 8.66 -0.03 16.86
N LEU A 69 8.90 -1.25 17.37
CA LEU A 69 7.96 -2.36 17.19
C LEU A 69 6.57 -2.05 17.76
N SER A 70 6.51 -1.48 18.98
CA SER A 70 5.22 -1.16 19.61
C SER A 70 4.51 -0.01 18.88
N PHE A 71 5.27 0.98 18.42
CA PHE A 71 4.73 2.07 17.60
C PHE A 71 4.15 1.55 16.29
N ASN A 72 4.89 0.69 15.58
CA ASN A 72 4.47 0.12 14.30
C ASN A 72 3.18 -0.69 14.44
N ILE A 73 3.07 -1.53 15.48
CA ILE A 73 1.84 -2.26 15.80
C ILE A 73 0.67 -1.31 16.06
N CYS A 74 0.88 -0.24 16.85
CA CYS A 74 -0.18 0.73 17.15
C CYS A 74 -0.62 1.50 15.89
N ALA A 75 0.35 1.91 15.05
CA ALA A 75 0.12 2.66 13.83
C ALA A 75 -0.45 1.80 12.68
N GLY A 76 -0.49 0.47 12.85
CA GLY A 76 -0.87 -0.46 11.78
C GLY A 76 0.18 -0.59 10.69
N ILE A 77 1.45 -0.26 10.99
CA ILE A 77 2.59 -0.54 10.13
C ILE A 77 3.02 -1.96 10.42
N ILE A 78 2.55 -2.89 9.60
CA ILE A 78 2.76 -4.32 9.78
C ILE A 78 3.31 -4.92 8.49
N ASP A 79 4.05 -6.01 8.65
CA ASP A 79 4.44 -6.94 7.60
C ASP A 79 3.40 -8.06 7.63
N GLN A 80 2.43 -8.03 6.72
CA GLN A 80 1.30 -8.98 6.74
C GLN A 80 1.62 -10.31 6.05
N ASP A 81 2.55 -10.36 5.10
CA ASP A 81 2.88 -11.55 4.34
C ASP A 81 4.25 -12.19 4.67
N GLY A 82 5.07 -11.51 5.47
CA GLY A 82 6.31 -12.00 6.04
C GLY A 82 7.55 -11.83 5.17
N ASP A 83 7.57 -10.89 4.22
CA ASP A 83 8.69 -10.66 3.32
C ASP A 83 9.71 -9.61 3.82
N SER A 84 9.52 -9.11 5.04
CA SER A 84 10.32 -8.07 5.70
C SER A 84 10.10 -6.64 5.21
N TRP A 85 9.14 -6.41 4.32
CA TRP A 85 8.56 -5.12 4.05
C TRP A 85 7.26 -4.95 4.83
N SER A 86 6.77 -3.72 4.89
CA SER A 86 5.50 -3.42 5.56
C SER A 86 4.64 -2.66 4.58
N ASN A 87 3.34 -2.57 4.89
CA ASN A 87 2.35 -1.80 4.14
C ASN A 87 2.69 -0.32 3.85
N LEU A 88 3.77 0.23 4.43
CA LEU A 88 4.25 1.58 4.11
C LEU A 88 5.01 1.65 2.78
N CYS A 89 5.76 0.60 2.44
CA CYS A 89 6.64 0.56 1.26
C CYS A 89 6.32 -0.62 0.34
N ASP A 90 5.51 -1.56 0.80
CA ASP A 90 4.98 -2.66 0.02
C ASP A 90 3.69 -2.22 -0.69
N CYS A 91 3.67 -2.35 -2.02
CA CYS A 91 2.51 -2.01 -2.84
C CYS A 91 1.39 -3.06 -2.77
N ASP A 92 1.65 -4.27 -2.27
CA ASP A 92 0.68 -5.30 -1.89
C ASP A 92 1.19 -6.17 -0.74
N ASP A 93 1.07 -5.65 0.50
CA ASP A 93 1.46 -6.29 1.78
C ASP A 93 0.70 -7.60 2.10
N THR A 94 -0.11 -8.11 1.17
CA THR A 94 -0.75 -9.42 1.27
C THR A 94 -0.06 -10.49 0.43
N ASN A 95 0.98 -10.13 -0.32
CA ASN A 95 1.61 -10.93 -1.35
C ASN A 95 3.14 -10.90 -1.28
N PRO A 96 3.80 -11.94 -0.72
CA PRO A 96 5.22 -11.90 -0.35
C PRO A 96 6.20 -11.98 -1.53
N VAL A 97 5.69 -11.84 -2.77
CA VAL A 97 6.48 -11.70 -4.00
C VAL A 97 6.31 -10.32 -4.64
N VAL A 98 5.62 -9.40 -3.96
CA VAL A 98 5.44 -8.01 -4.35
C VAL A 98 6.05 -7.17 -3.25
N PHE A 99 7.20 -6.56 -3.51
CA PHE A 99 7.89 -5.69 -2.55
C PHE A 99 9.02 -4.93 -3.25
N PRO A 100 9.52 -3.81 -2.67
CA PRO A 100 10.62 -3.06 -3.26
C PRO A 100 11.85 -3.91 -3.64
N GLY A 101 12.11 -4.01 -4.95
CA GLY A 101 13.22 -4.79 -5.50
C GLY A 101 12.96 -6.28 -5.70
N ALA A 102 11.71 -6.75 -5.65
CA ALA A 102 11.35 -8.12 -5.99
C ALA A 102 11.64 -8.45 -7.47
N GLU A 103 11.67 -9.74 -7.80
CA GLU A 103 11.80 -10.19 -9.19
C GLU A 103 10.41 -10.28 -9.85
N GLY A 104 10.35 -10.01 -11.16
CA GLY A 104 9.12 -10.11 -11.92
C GLY A 104 8.56 -11.54 -11.97
N THR A 105 7.25 -11.66 -11.80
CA THR A 105 6.52 -12.95 -11.73
C THR A 105 5.74 -13.30 -12.99
N ASN A 106 5.71 -12.41 -13.98
CA ASN A 106 4.88 -12.49 -15.20
C ASN A 106 3.37 -12.60 -14.91
N GLN A 107 2.94 -12.03 -13.79
CA GLN A 107 1.54 -12.08 -13.34
C GLN A 107 0.75 -10.81 -13.67
N GLY A 108 1.39 -9.82 -14.29
CA GLY A 108 0.74 -8.60 -14.79
C GLY A 108 0.65 -7.49 -13.75
N PHE A 109 1.50 -7.48 -12.72
CA PHE A 109 1.57 -6.42 -11.71
C PHE A 109 3.02 -6.03 -11.43
N ASP A 110 3.21 -4.82 -10.91
CA ASP A 110 4.49 -4.26 -10.49
C ASP A 110 4.98 -5.02 -9.25
N ASN A 111 5.91 -5.96 -9.45
CA ASN A 111 6.42 -6.82 -8.39
C ASN A 111 7.41 -6.05 -7.52
N ASP A 112 8.18 -5.14 -8.10
CA ASP A 112 9.28 -4.47 -7.42
C ASP A 112 8.91 -3.09 -6.85
N CYS A 113 7.62 -2.75 -6.92
CA CYS A 113 6.98 -1.52 -6.44
C CYS A 113 7.69 -0.23 -6.90
N ASN A 114 8.34 -0.25 -8.06
CA ASN A 114 9.11 0.90 -8.56
C ASN A 114 8.27 1.88 -9.40
N GLY A 115 7.01 1.52 -9.68
CA GLY A 115 6.05 2.29 -10.48
C GLY A 115 6.23 2.13 -12.00
N LEU A 116 7.06 1.21 -12.45
CA LEU A 116 7.37 0.90 -13.84
C LEU A 116 7.25 -0.60 -14.06
N LEU A 117 6.61 -0.99 -15.15
CA LEU A 117 6.49 -2.40 -15.51
C LEU A 117 7.58 -2.82 -16.50
N THR A 118 8.16 -3.96 -16.22
CA THR A 118 9.15 -4.63 -17.07
C THR A 118 8.55 -5.86 -17.75
N ILE A 119 9.23 -6.36 -18.78
CA ILE A 119 8.81 -7.58 -19.48
C ILE A 119 8.74 -8.82 -18.57
N ALA A 120 9.40 -8.81 -17.42
CA ALA A 120 9.38 -9.91 -16.46
C ALA A 120 8.14 -9.86 -15.55
N GLU A 121 7.40 -8.75 -15.56
CA GLU A 121 6.22 -8.51 -14.73
C GLU A 121 4.93 -8.62 -15.53
N LEU A 122 4.98 -8.33 -16.84
CA LEU A 122 3.81 -8.41 -17.72
C LEU A 122 3.29 -9.84 -17.88
N THR A 123 1.97 -9.96 -18.08
CA THR A 123 1.30 -11.24 -18.36
C THR A 123 0.64 -11.22 -19.74
N THR A 124 -0.02 -12.31 -20.12
CA THR A 124 -0.89 -12.33 -21.31
C THR A 124 -2.33 -12.22 -20.85
N CYS A 125 -3.04 -11.20 -21.35
CA CYS A 125 -4.44 -10.98 -21.03
C CYS A 125 -5.30 -11.35 -22.23
N LEU A 126 -6.44 -11.99 -21.98
CA LEU A 126 -7.48 -12.20 -22.98
C LEU A 126 -8.44 -11.01 -23.06
N ALA A 127 -8.57 -10.25 -21.96
CA ALA A 127 -9.57 -9.22 -21.79
C ALA A 127 -9.08 -7.78 -22.05
N ASP A 128 -7.89 -7.61 -22.64
CA ASP A 128 -7.47 -6.33 -23.23
C ASP A 128 -8.12 -6.17 -24.61
N VAL A 129 -9.34 -5.66 -24.60
CA VAL A 129 -10.21 -5.55 -25.79
C VAL A 129 -9.76 -4.37 -26.67
N ASN A 130 -9.18 -3.34 -26.05
CA ASN A 130 -8.82 -2.12 -26.75
C ASN A 130 -7.36 -2.11 -27.25
N GLY A 131 -6.53 -3.02 -26.75
CA GLY A 131 -5.14 -3.22 -27.15
C GLY A 131 -4.20 -2.16 -26.60
N ASP A 132 -4.48 -1.61 -25.42
CA ASP A 132 -3.62 -0.64 -24.73
C ASP A 132 -2.70 -1.27 -23.67
N ASN A 133 -2.61 -2.60 -23.67
CA ASN A 133 -1.78 -3.43 -22.81
C ASN A 133 -2.19 -3.37 -21.32
N VAL A 134 -3.43 -3.00 -21.02
CA VAL A 134 -3.98 -3.01 -19.66
C VAL A 134 -5.42 -3.48 -19.72
N THR A 135 -5.80 -4.46 -18.88
CA THR A 135 -7.22 -4.79 -18.73
C THR A 135 -7.84 -3.83 -17.71
N GLY A 136 -8.59 -2.83 -18.18
CA GLY A 136 -9.09 -1.76 -17.33
C GLY A 136 -10.54 -1.36 -17.58
N THR A 137 -10.88 -0.14 -17.15
CA THR A 137 -12.24 0.41 -17.33
C THR A 137 -12.53 0.66 -18.81
N SER A 138 -11.50 0.94 -19.62
CA SER A 138 -11.64 1.10 -21.08
C SER A 138 -12.15 -0.19 -21.73
N ASP A 139 -11.55 -1.32 -21.38
CA ASP A 139 -11.95 -2.66 -21.85
C ASP A 139 -13.32 -3.04 -21.34
N LEU A 140 -13.61 -2.76 -20.07
CA LEU A 140 -14.95 -2.96 -19.51
C LEU A 140 -16.01 -2.18 -20.30
N LEU A 141 -15.74 -0.91 -20.64
CA LEU A 141 -16.69 -0.10 -21.42
C LEU A 141 -16.88 -0.66 -22.83
N GLN A 142 -15.82 -1.11 -23.48
CA GLN A 142 -15.91 -1.73 -24.79
C GLN A 142 -16.66 -3.07 -24.74
N PHE A 143 -16.33 -3.92 -23.77
CA PHE A 143 -17.01 -5.17 -23.44
C PHE A 143 -18.52 -4.96 -23.21
N LEU A 144 -18.90 -3.93 -22.44
CA LEU A 144 -20.31 -3.63 -22.18
C LEU A 144 -21.08 -3.19 -23.45
N GLY A 145 -20.37 -2.66 -24.46
CA GLY A 145 -20.94 -2.40 -25.79
C GLY A 145 -21.26 -3.68 -26.58
N LEU A 146 -20.61 -4.79 -26.22
CA LEU A 146 -20.72 -6.11 -26.85
C LEU A 146 -21.63 -7.05 -26.03
N PHE A 147 -21.98 -6.66 -24.80
CA PHE A 147 -22.78 -7.47 -23.89
C PHE A 147 -24.10 -7.90 -24.52
N ASN A 148 -24.44 -9.19 -24.36
CA ASN A 148 -25.60 -9.85 -24.98
C ASN A 148 -25.49 -10.02 -26.51
N CYS A 149 -24.29 -9.92 -27.09
CA CYS A 149 -24.01 -10.47 -28.42
C CYS A 149 -24.25 -11.98 -28.40
N SER A 150 -24.99 -12.49 -29.39
CA SER A 150 -25.20 -13.93 -29.61
C SER A 150 -25.17 -14.22 -31.10
N GLY A 151 -24.40 -15.24 -31.53
CA GLY A 151 -24.22 -15.57 -32.94
C GLY A 151 -22.76 -15.49 -33.38
N ASP A 152 -22.41 -14.55 -34.25
CA ASP A 152 -21.06 -14.39 -34.79
C ASP A 152 -20.24 -13.45 -33.90
N CYS A 153 -19.94 -13.90 -32.67
CA CYS A 153 -19.21 -13.14 -31.64
C CYS A 153 -17.91 -13.87 -31.22
N ALA A 154 -17.36 -14.74 -32.07
CA ALA A 154 -16.37 -15.76 -31.67
C ALA A 154 -14.92 -15.25 -31.55
N ASP A 155 -14.69 -13.94 -31.63
CA ASP A 155 -13.34 -13.38 -31.66
C ASP A 155 -12.98 -12.79 -30.28
N LEU A 156 -11.73 -12.96 -29.83
CA LEU A 156 -11.24 -12.40 -28.55
C LEU A 156 -11.38 -10.86 -28.50
N GLU A 157 -11.27 -10.20 -29.66
CA GLU A 157 -11.51 -8.76 -29.83
C GLU A 157 -12.99 -8.35 -29.65
N SER A 158 -13.90 -9.34 -29.61
CA SER A 158 -15.35 -9.15 -29.49
C SER A 158 -15.92 -9.44 -28.10
N GLY A 159 -15.08 -9.80 -27.13
CA GLY A 159 -15.49 -10.00 -25.74
C GLY A 159 -16.04 -11.39 -25.40
N ASP A 160 -15.99 -12.37 -26.32
CA ASP A 160 -16.24 -13.79 -26.02
C ASP A 160 -14.92 -14.46 -25.63
N PHE A 161 -14.58 -14.37 -24.34
CA PHE A 161 -13.29 -14.84 -23.84
C PHE A 161 -13.30 -16.36 -23.59
N ASN A 162 -14.49 -16.97 -23.49
CA ASN A 162 -14.63 -18.40 -23.22
C ASN A 162 -14.90 -19.24 -24.49
N GLY A 163 -15.23 -18.60 -25.61
CA GLY A 163 -15.43 -19.22 -26.92
C GLY A 163 -16.77 -19.93 -27.10
N ASP A 164 -17.81 -19.55 -26.34
CA ASP A 164 -19.15 -20.15 -26.44
C ASP A 164 -20.08 -19.43 -27.44
N ASN A 165 -19.57 -18.40 -28.13
CA ASN A 165 -20.27 -17.53 -29.08
C ASN A 165 -21.36 -16.66 -28.44
N VAL A 166 -21.26 -16.42 -27.13
CA VAL A 166 -22.14 -15.53 -26.39
C VAL A 166 -21.28 -14.60 -25.54
N VAL A 167 -21.46 -13.28 -25.71
CA VAL A 167 -20.83 -12.30 -24.81
C VAL A 167 -21.75 -12.07 -23.62
N GLY A 168 -21.42 -12.64 -22.48
CA GLY A 168 -22.31 -12.66 -21.32
C GLY A 168 -21.61 -12.54 -19.98
N THR A 169 -22.29 -13.01 -18.93
CA THR A 169 -21.74 -12.96 -17.57
C THR A 169 -20.52 -13.86 -17.38
N ALA A 170 -20.39 -14.93 -18.17
CA ALA A 170 -19.22 -15.79 -18.13
C ALA A 170 -17.97 -15.04 -18.57
N ASP A 171 -18.08 -14.25 -19.63
CA ASP A 171 -16.98 -13.42 -20.14
C ASP A 171 -16.70 -12.22 -19.24
N LEU A 172 -17.75 -11.64 -18.65
CA LEU A 172 -17.57 -10.60 -17.64
C LEU A 172 -16.73 -11.10 -16.46
N LEU A 173 -16.92 -12.35 -16.04
CA LEU A 173 -16.10 -12.93 -14.96
C LEU A 173 -14.64 -13.12 -15.39
N ILE A 174 -14.37 -13.45 -16.66
CA ILE A 174 -13.01 -13.53 -17.19
C ILE A 174 -12.37 -12.13 -17.21
N LEU A 175 -13.08 -11.12 -17.72
CA LEU A 175 -12.60 -9.74 -17.71
C LEU A 175 -12.31 -9.26 -16.28
N LEU A 176 -13.21 -9.51 -15.33
CA LEU A 176 -13.01 -9.12 -13.93
C LEU A 176 -11.89 -9.90 -13.25
N SER A 177 -11.54 -11.09 -13.74
CA SER A 177 -10.40 -11.86 -13.23
C SER A 177 -9.05 -11.30 -13.70
N GLU A 178 -9.05 -10.57 -14.82
CA GLU A 178 -7.86 -9.92 -15.38
C GLU A 178 -7.83 -8.40 -15.09
N PHE A 179 -8.83 -7.86 -14.37
CA PHE A 179 -8.95 -6.43 -14.16
C PHE A 179 -7.78 -5.86 -13.35
N GLY A 180 -7.12 -4.84 -13.91
CA GLY A 180 -5.92 -4.23 -13.35
C GLY A 180 -4.61 -4.88 -13.81
N LEU A 181 -4.65 -5.95 -14.61
CA LEU A 181 -3.46 -6.58 -15.15
C LEU A 181 -2.86 -5.79 -16.31
N PHE A 182 -1.53 -5.82 -16.39
CA PHE A 182 -0.75 -5.28 -17.48
C PHE A 182 -0.26 -6.40 -18.41
N CYS A 183 -0.40 -6.17 -19.71
CA CYS A 183 -0.41 -7.19 -20.74
C CYS A 183 0.76 -7.01 -21.74
N LEU A 184 1.18 -8.11 -22.36
CA LEU A 184 2.18 -8.16 -23.45
C LEU A 184 1.57 -7.98 -24.84
#